data_AF-A0A258JFE8-F1
#
_entry.id   AF-A0A258JFE8-F1
#
_cell.length_a   1.000
_cell.length_b   1.000
_cell.length_c   1.000
_cell.angle_alpha   90.00
_cell.angle_beta   90.00
_cell.angle_gamma   90.00
#
_symmetry.space_group_name_H-M   'P 1'
#
loop_
_entity.id
_entity.type
_entity.pdbx_description
1 polymer ?
#
loop_
_entity_poly.entity_id
_entity_poly.type
_entity_poly.pdbx_seq_one_letter_code
_entity_poly.pdbx_strand_id
1 'polypeptide(L)'
;YFTDSDIVEVQPQLSSAVAEREDIALLQFRTASGVLAHINTNWLTPFKARNVTVATRGKYVQGDLLTRQVTECFGFQPDGSYSMRHLSVGYAEPLRSELLSFLQAVRNGTQPPVTGEQGVTSLKIAIQCLTDRPPAVAPAKHKAPRAVAG
;
A
#
# COMPACT_ATOMS: atom_id res chain seq x y z
N TYR A 1 -2.08 -9.45 -5.54
CA TYR A 1 -2.68 -10.25 -4.46
C TYR A 1 -4.16 -9.95 -4.29
N PHE A 2 -4.59 -8.78 -3.78
CA PHE A 2 -6.03 -8.49 -3.60
C PHE A 2 -6.89 -8.54 -4.87
N THR A 3 -6.30 -8.14 -6.00
CA THR A 3 -6.99 -7.95 -7.27
C THR A 3 -6.93 -9.16 -8.19
N ASP A 4 -6.10 -10.15 -7.85
CA ASP A 4 -5.70 -11.26 -8.73
C ASP A 4 -5.45 -10.82 -10.19
N SER A 5 -4.78 -9.68 -10.36
CA SER A 5 -4.61 -9.03 -11.65
C SER A 5 -3.27 -8.31 -11.71
N ASP A 6 -2.59 -8.45 -12.85
CA ASP A 6 -1.28 -7.85 -13.11
C ASP A 6 -1.35 -6.33 -13.15
N ILE A 7 -0.27 -5.69 -12.72
CA ILE A 7 -0.08 -4.24 -12.84
C ILE A 7 0.36 -3.93 -14.27
N VAL A 8 -0.39 -3.06 -14.96
CA VAL A 8 -0.13 -2.67 -16.35
C VAL A 8 0.29 -1.20 -16.50
N GLU A 9 0.04 -0.38 -15.48
CA GLU A 9 0.44 1.03 -15.45
C GLU A 9 1.06 1.37 -14.09
N VAL A 10 2.16 2.10 -14.11
CA VAL A 10 2.89 2.57 -12.94
C VAL A 10 3.10 4.08 -13.08
N GLN A 11 2.72 4.84 -12.06
CA GLN A 11 2.88 6.30 -12.01
C GLN A 11 3.47 6.68 -10.65
N PRO A 12 4.80 6.78 -10.53
CA PRO A 12 5.45 7.16 -9.29
C PRO A 12 5.57 8.68 -9.16
N GLN A 13 5.43 9.18 -7.94
CA GLN A 13 5.76 10.55 -7.54
C GLN A 13 6.71 10.45 -6.34
N LEU A 14 7.93 10.89 -6.53
CA LEU A 14 9.03 10.69 -5.60
C LEU A 14 9.60 12.04 -5.17
N SER A 15 9.97 12.16 -3.89
CA SER A 15 10.64 13.33 -3.34
C SER A 15 11.76 12.94 -2.40
N SER A 16 12.77 13.79 -2.35
CA SER A 16 13.91 13.73 -1.43
C SER A 16 13.96 15.07 -0.68
N ALA A 17 13.44 15.10 0.54
CA ALA A 17 13.44 16.29 1.37
C ALA A 17 14.72 16.44 2.21
N VAL A 18 15.26 15.34 2.74
CA VAL A 18 16.39 15.32 3.68
C VAL A 18 17.52 14.40 3.23
N ALA A 19 17.22 13.27 2.57
CA ALA A 19 18.24 12.32 2.15
C ALA A 19 18.65 12.49 0.68
N GLU A 20 19.78 11.86 0.31
CA GLU A 20 20.25 11.77 -1.09
C GLU A 20 19.27 10.97 -1.97
N ARG A 21 18.59 10.00 -1.37
CA ARG A 21 17.55 9.17 -2.00
C ARG A 21 16.16 9.60 -1.54
N GLU A 22 15.15 8.98 -2.13
CA GLU A 22 13.75 9.27 -1.87
C GLU A 22 13.40 9.02 -0.40
N ASP A 23 12.76 9.99 0.23
CA ASP A 23 12.22 9.87 1.58
C ASP A 23 10.70 9.92 1.64
N ILE A 24 10.07 10.29 0.53
CA ILE A 24 8.63 10.28 0.31
C ILE A 24 8.34 9.65 -1.06
N ALA A 25 7.41 8.69 -1.10
CA ALA A 25 6.91 8.09 -2.33
C ALA A 25 5.39 8.00 -2.32
N LEU A 26 4.76 8.56 -3.34
CA LEU A 26 3.37 8.32 -3.70
C LEU A 26 3.37 7.51 -5.01
N LEU A 27 2.99 6.25 -4.93
CA LEU A 27 2.98 5.32 -6.04
C LEU A 27 1.54 5.07 -6.45
N GLN A 28 1.22 5.20 -7.73
CA GLN A 28 -0.09 4.90 -8.28
C GLN A 28 0.03 3.79 -9.32
N PHE A 29 -0.95 2.90 -9.35
CA PHE A 29 -0.95 1.72 -10.21
C PHE A 29 -2.33 1.51 -10.83
N ARG A 30 -2.35 0.96 -12.05
CA ARG A 30 -3.54 0.38 -12.66
C ARG A 30 -3.30 -1.10 -12.95
N THR A 31 -4.25 -1.95 -12.59
CA THR A 31 -4.22 -3.38 -12.95
C THR A 31 -4.87 -3.63 -14.31
N ALA A 32 -4.61 -4.79 -14.92
CA ALA A 32 -5.27 -5.23 -16.16
C ALA A 32 -6.79 -5.31 -16.01
N SER A 33 -7.28 -5.62 -14.82
CA SER A 33 -8.71 -5.60 -14.48
C SER A 33 -9.30 -4.20 -14.29
N GLY A 34 -8.49 -3.14 -14.40
CA GLY A 34 -8.90 -1.75 -14.25
C GLY A 34 -8.94 -1.25 -12.80
N VAL A 35 -8.53 -2.06 -11.82
CA VAL A 35 -8.44 -1.61 -10.43
C VAL A 35 -7.32 -0.60 -10.28
N LEU A 36 -7.64 0.51 -9.61
CA LEU A 36 -6.66 1.52 -9.23
C LEU A 36 -6.13 1.20 -7.84
N ALA A 37 -4.82 1.26 -7.68
CA ALA A 37 -4.16 1.14 -6.38
C ALA A 37 -3.22 2.32 -6.17
N HIS A 38 -3.02 2.69 -4.91
CA HIS A 38 -2.03 3.68 -4.54
C HIS A 38 -1.35 3.28 -3.23
N ILE A 39 -0.07 3.63 -3.12
CA ILE A 39 0.75 3.45 -1.93
C ILE A 39 1.37 4.78 -1.59
N ASN A 40 1.12 5.29 -0.39
CA ASN A 40 1.86 6.41 0.17
C ASN A 40 2.78 5.86 1.25
N THR A 41 4.08 6.09 1.10
CA THR A 41 5.08 5.68 2.07
C THR A 41 6.14 6.76 2.22
N ASN A 42 6.59 6.96 3.46
CA ASN A 42 7.69 7.85 3.78
C ASN A 42 8.29 7.41 5.12
N TRP A 43 9.53 7.79 5.39
CA TRP A 43 10.19 7.54 6.69
C TRP A 43 10.36 8.82 7.54
N LEU A 44 9.78 9.95 7.11
CA LEU A 44 9.86 11.24 7.79
C LEU A 44 8.75 11.45 8.84
N THR A 45 7.61 10.78 8.69
CA THR A 45 6.48 10.92 9.60
C THR A 45 6.85 10.46 11.02
N PRO A 46 6.65 11.29 12.07
CA PRO A 46 7.11 11.00 13.43
C PRO A 46 6.27 9.95 14.19
N PHE A 47 5.24 9.40 13.55
CA PHE A 47 4.38 8.37 14.12
C PHE A 47 4.28 7.17 13.17
N LYS A 48 4.05 5.99 13.75
CA LYS A 48 3.87 4.75 13.00
C LYS A 48 2.42 4.65 12.52
N ALA A 49 2.23 4.46 11.23
CA ALA A 49 0.95 4.11 10.65
C ALA A 49 1.17 3.01 9.60
N ARG A 50 0.30 2.01 9.58
CA ARG A 50 0.31 0.97 8.54
C ARG A 50 -1.13 0.57 8.27
N ASN A 51 -1.73 1.25 7.31
CA ASN A 51 -3.14 1.09 6.98
C ASN A 51 -3.30 0.54 5.56
N VAL A 52 -4.36 -0.24 5.37
CA VAL A 52 -4.82 -0.67 4.06
C VAL A 52 -6.31 -0.40 3.95
N THR A 53 -6.74 0.15 2.82
CA THR A 53 -8.15 0.35 2.52
C THR A 53 -8.47 -0.31 1.18
N VAL A 54 -9.62 -0.99 1.13
CA VAL A 54 -10.09 -1.68 -0.06
C VAL A 54 -11.53 -1.29 -0.30
N ALA A 55 -11.76 -0.54 -1.37
CA ALA A 55 -13.08 -0.22 -1.86
C ALA A 55 -13.53 -1.27 -2.87
N THR A 56 -14.75 -1.78 -2.68
CA THR A 56 -15.39 -2.73 -3.61
C THR A 56 -16.78 -2.22 -3.97
N ARG A 57 -17.50 -2.93 -4.85
CA ARG A 57 -18.86 -2.55 -5.27
C ARG A 57 -19.84 -2.40 -4.10
N GLY A 58 -19.74 -3.24 -3.08
CA GLY A 58 -20.74 -3.29 -1.99
C GLY A 58 -20.16 -3.12 -0.59
N LYS A 59 -18.83 -3.02 -0.47
CA LYS A 59 -18.12 -2.98 0.81
C LYS A 59 -16.93 -2.05 0.75
N TYR A 60 -16.62 -1.44 1.88
CA TYR A 60 -15.39 -0.70 2.12
C TYR A 60 -14.69 -1.29 3.34
N VAL A 61 -13.50 -1.84 3.14
CA VAL A 61 -12.75 -2.53 4.19
C VAL A 61 -11.55 -1.68 4.59
N GLN A 62 -11.37 -1.48 5.89
CA GLN A 62 -10.25 -0.75 6.45
C GLN A 62 -9.49 -1.66 7.41
N GLY A 63 -8.18 -1.77 7.25
CA GLY A 63 -7.31 -2.51 8.13
C GLY A 63 -6.22 -1.62 8.70
N ASP A 64 -6.09 -1.62 10.03
CA ASP A 64 -4.89 -1.16 10.73
C ASP A 64 -4.00 -2.39 11.00
N LEU A 65 -2.88 -2.47 10.29
CA LEU A 65 -1.95 -3.59 10.32
C LEU A 65 -1.04 -3.55 11.56
N LEU A 66 -0.97 -2.44 12.29
CA LEU A 66 -0.25 -2.35 13.57
C LEU A 66 -1.10 -2.91 14.70
N THR A 67 -2.36 -2.45 14.80
CA THR A 67 -3.30 -2.89 15.85
C THR A 67 -4.04 -4.17 15.49
N ARG A 68 -3.91 -4.65 14.24
CA ARG A 68 -4.59 -5.83 13.68
C ARG A 68 -6.12 -5.72 13.76
N GLN A 69 -6.63 -4.52 13.58
CA GLN A 69 -8.06 -4.25 13.56
C GLN A 69 -8.54 -4.15 12.13
N VAL A 70 -9.66 -4.81 11.83
CA VAL A 70 -10.31 -4.73 10.53
C VAL A 70 -11.75 -4.31 10.73
N THR A 71 -12.16 -3.28 10.00
CA THR A 71 -13.52 -2.76 9.99
C THR A 71 -14.08 -2.90 8.57
N GLU A 72 -15.29 -3.46 8.48
CA GLU A 72 -16.04 -3.55 7.23
C GLU A 72 -17.24 -2.61 7.30
N CYS A 73 -17.33 -1.71 6.33
CA CYS A 73 -18.50 -0.90 6.05
C CYS A 73 -19.26 -1.53 4.87
N PHE A 74 -20.58 -1.71 5.01
CA PHE A 74 -21.42 -2.39 4.02
C PHE A 74 -22.86 -1.87 4.06
N GLY A 75 -23.69 -2.31 3.10
CA GLY A 75 -25.10 -1.94 3.05
C GLY A 75 -25.32 -0.46 2.71
N PHE A 76 -24.48 0.09 1.84
CA PHE A 76 -24.56 1.48 1.39
C PHE A 76 -25.90 1.78 0.73
N GLN A 77 -26.57 2.81 1.21
CA GLN A 77 -27.86 3.28 0.71
C GLN A 77 -27.71 4.61 -0.04
N PRO A 78 -28.65 4.96 -0.94
CA PRO A 78 -28.63 6.23 -1.67
C PRO A 78 -28.71 7.48 -0.78
N ASP A 79 -29.24 7.35 0.44
CA ASP A 79 -29.30 8.42 1.45
C ASP A 79 -27.98 8.62 2.21
N GLY A 80 -26.95 7.83 1.89
CA GLY A 80 -25.63 7.87 2.51
C GLY A 80 -25.50 7.00 3.77
N SER A 81 -26.57 6.33 4.21
CA SER A 81 -26.49 5.42 5.35
C SER A 81 -25.75 4.11 5.01
N TYR A 82 -25.07 3.55 6.01
CA TYR A 82 -24.36 2.26 5.91
C TYR A 82 -24.20 1.63 7.30
N SER A 83 -23.91 0.34 7.32
CA SER A 83 -23.59 -0.42 8.53
C SER A 83 -22.10 -0.65 8.67
N MET A 84 -21.62 -0.74 9.91
CA MET A 84 -20.23 -1.03 10.24
C MET A 84 -20.15 -2.27 11.12
N ARG A 85 -19.14 -3.12 10.89
CA ARG A 85 -18.77 -4.19 11.83
C ARG A 85 -17.26 -4.38 11.91
N HIS A 86 -16.80 -4.77 13.08
CA HIS A 86 -15.43 -5.25 13.26
C HIS A 86 -15.33 -6.71 12.86
N LEU A 87 -14.30 -7.03 12.07
CA LEU A 87 -13.97 -8.40 11.71
C LEU A 87 -12.94 -8.95 12.69
N SER A 88 -13.24 -10.11 13.28
CA SER A 88 -12.30 -10.79 14.18
C SER A 88 -11.07 -11.23 13.40
N VAL A 89 -9.91 -10.74 13.79
CA VAL A 89 -8.62 -11.17 13.25
C VAL A 89 -7.97 -12.11 14.26
N GLY A 90 -7.76 -13.36 13.86
CA GLY A 90 -7.10 -14.35 14.70
C GLY A 90 -5.67 -13.91 15.06
N TYR A 91 -5.27 -14.15 16.31
CA TYR A 91 -3.88 -13.94 16.70
C TYR A 91 -3.04 -15.11 16.20
N ALA A 92 -2.21 -14.84 15.19
CA ALA A 92 -1.09 -15.68 14.81
C ALA A 92 0.18 -14.83 14.80
N GLU A 93 1.31 -15.44 15.13
CA GLU A 93 2.62 -14.81 14.97
C GLU A 93 3.01 -14.92 13.47
N PRO A 94 3.09 -13.80 12.73
CA PRO A 94 3.20 -13.83 11.27
C PRO A 94 4.42 -14.57 10.74
N LEU A 95 5.60 -14.40 11.37
CA LEU A 95 6.83 -15.00 10.88
C LEU A 95 6.80 -16.53 11.07
N ARG A 96 6.31 -17.01 12.21
CA ARG A 96 6.08 -18.42 12.47
C ARG A 96 5.07 -18.99 11.47
N SER A 97 3.97 -18.29 11.20
CA SER A 97 2.98 -18.73 10.20
C SER A 97 3.60 -18.86 8.81
N GLU A 98 4.42 -17.89 8.40
CA GLU A 98 5.15 -17.92 7.13
C GLU A 98 6.15 -19.10 7.06
N LEU A 99 6.98 -19.27 8.09
CA LEU A 99 7.96 -20.37 8.15
C LEU A 99 7.30 -21.75 8.18
N LEU A 100 6.18 -21.90 8.91
CA LEU A 100 5.42 -23.15 8.89
C LEU A 100 4.82 -23.44 7.52
N SER A 101 4.31 -22.41 6.83
CA SER A 101 3.78 -22.55 5.47
C SER A 101 4.89 -22.96 4.49
N PHE A 102 6.08 -22.37 4.60
CA PHE A 102 7.25 -22.76 3.82
C PHE A 102 7.63 -24.23 4.05
N LEU A 103 7.75 -24.67 5.32
CA LEU A 103 8.08 -26.05 5.64
C LEU A 103 7.03 -27.06 5.13
N GLN A 104 5.74 -26.69 5.19
CA GLN A 104 4.66 -27.52 4.64
C GLN A 104 4.77 -27.64 3.12
N ALA A 105 5.03 -26.54 2.41
CA ALA A 105 5.23 -26.54 0.97
C ALA A 105 6.39 -27.44 0.55
N VAL A 106 7.53 -27.34 1.23
CA VAL A 106 8.70 -28.19 0.98
C VAL A 106 8.39 -29.66 1.26
N ARG A 107 7.74 -29.96 2.39
CA ARG A 107 7.47 -31.35 2.80
C ARG A 107 6.47 -32.05 1.88
N ASN A 108 5.46 -31.32 1.41
CA ASN A 108 4.33 -31.90 0.68
C ASN A 108 4.41 -31.68 -0.84
N GLY A 109 5.40 -30.92 -1.33
CA GLY A 109 5.50 -30.53 -2.74
C GLY A 109 4.34 -29.64 -3.20
N THR A 110 3.71 -28.89 -2.29
CA THR A 110 2.58 -28.00 -2.61
C THR A 110 3.07 -26.58 -2.90
N GLN A 111 2.30 -25.83 -3.68
CA GLN A 111 2.61 -24.43 -3.97
C GLN A 111 2.52 -23.57 -2.69
N PRO A 112 3.54 -22.73 -2.38
CA PRO A 112 3.47 -21.81 -1.25
C PRO A 112 2.47 -20.67 -1.53
N PRO A 113 1.95 -19.99 -0.48
CA PRO A 113 1.02 -18.86 -0.64
C PRO A 113 1.57 -17.69 -1.45
N VAL A 114 2.89 -17.51 -1.44
CA VAL A 114 3.61 -16.54 -2.28
C VAL A 114 4.67 -17.29 -3.07
N THR A 115 4.58 -17.26 -4.40
CA THR A 115 5.53 -17.96 -5.27
C THR A 115 6.76 -17.11 -5.58
N GLY A 116 7.82 -17.76 -6.09
CA GLY A 116 9.02 -17.05 -6.54
C GLY A 116 8.72 -16.08 -7.69
N GLU A 117 7.85 -16.47 -8.62
CA GLU A 117 7.41 -15.64 -9.74
C GLU A 117 6.66 -14.39 -9.25
N GLN A 118 5.79 -14.54 -8.25
CA GLN A 118 5.10 -13.40 -7.62
C GLN A 118 6.09 -12.44 -6.93
N GLY A 119 7.12 -12.99 -6.29
CA GLY A 119 8.22 -12.20 -5.70
C GLY A 119 9.00 -11.43 -6.76
N VAL A 120 9.38 -12.08 -7.86
CA VAL A 120 10.08 -11.45 -8.99
C VAL A 120 9.23 -10.36 -9.64
N THR A 121 7.93 -10.60 -9.86
CA THR A 121 7.02 -9.60 -10.41
C THR A 121 6.91 -8.38 -9.49
N SER A 122 6.77 -8.60 -8.17
CA SER A 122 6.71 -7.51 -7.19
C SER A 122 8.00 -6.68 -7.19
N LEU A 123 9.16 -7.34 -7.27
CA LEU A 123 10.45 -6.66 -7.35
C LEU A 123 10.61 -5.86 -8.64
N LYS A 124 10.18 -6.40 -9.79
CA LYS A 124 10.22 -5.69 -11.08
C LYS A 124 9.42 -4.39 -11.04
N ILE A 125 8.21 -4.43 -10.49
CA ILE A 125 7.37 -3.22 -10.32
C ILE A 125 8.03 -2.21 -9.37
N ALA A 126 8.60 -2.68 -8.26
CA ALA A 126 9.32 -1.81 -7.33
C ALA A 126 10.51 -1.10 -7.98
N ILE A 127 11.28 -1.82 -8.82
CA ILE A 127 12.38 -1.23 -9.60
C ILE A 127 11.84 -0.23 -10.63
N GLN A 128 10.75 -0.57 -11.33
CA GLN A 128 10.13 0.33 -12.31
C GLN A 128 9.71 1.67 -11.68
N CYS A 129 9.16 1.65 -10.46
CA CYS A 129 8.82 2.87 -9.73
C CYS A 129 10.03 3.80 -9.53
N LEU A 130 11.25 3.26 -9.46
CA LEU A 130 12.48 4.04 -9.28
C LEU A 130 13.07 4.54 -10.60
N THR A 131 12.82 3.84 -11.72
CA THR A 131 13.35 4.20 -13.03
C THR A 131 12.51 5.24 -13.76
N ASP A 132 11.18 5.22 -13.57
CA ASP A 132 10.24 6.17 -14.18
C ASP A 132 10.22 7.51 -13.43
N ARG A 133 11.42 8.09 -13.23
CA ARG A 133 11.60 9.36 -12.52
C ARG A 133 11.15 10.52 -13.41
N PRO A 134 10.11 11.29 -13.03
CA PRO A 134 9.90 12.58 -13.67
C PRO A 134 11.10 13.49 -13.38
N PRO A 135 11.53 14.34 -14.33
CA PRO A 135 12.68 15.22 -14.16
C PRO A 135 12.54 16.03 -12.87
N ALA A 136 13.64 16.15 -12.12
CA ALA A 136 13.65 16.82 -10.83
C ALA A 136 13.08 18.25 -10.99
N VAL A 137 11.95 18.51 -10.35
CA VAL A 137 11.42 19.86 -10.24
C VAL A 137 12.31 20.58 -9.23
N ALA A 138 13.02 21.62 -9.68
CA ALA A 138 13.87 22.41 -8.80
C ALA A 138 13.06 22.89 -7.58
N PRO A 139 13.58 22.79 -6.35
CA PRO A 139 12.86 23.22 -5.17
C PRO A 139 12.47 24.69 -5.34
N ALA A 140 11.18 24.98 -5.20
CA ALA A 140 10.71 26.36 -5.17
C ALA A 140 11.43 27.06 -4.01
N LYS A 141 12.14 28.16 -4.31
CA LYS A 141 12.75 29.00 -3.27
C LYS A 141 11.65 29.41 -2.30
N HIS A 142 11.66 28.86 -1.09
CA HIS A 142 10.74 29.27 -0.04
C HIS A 142 10.93 30.78 0.17
N LYS A 143 9.96 31.58 -0.29
CA LYS A 143 9.89 32.99 0.10
C LYS A 143 9.61 33.00 1.60
N ALA A 144 10.46 33.70 2.35
CA ALA A 144 10.27 33.93 3.77
C ALA A 144 8.82 34.40 4.04
N PRO A 145 8.21 34.00 5.18
CA PRO A 145 6.89 34.47 5.53
C PRO A 145 6.90 36.00 5.53
N ARG A 146 6.00 36.60 4.75
CA ARG A 146 5.78 38.05 4.78
C ARG A 146 5.40 38.41 6.20
N ALA A 147 6.23 39.23 6.86
CA ALA A 147 5.87 39.83 8.13
C ALA A 147 4.51 40.53 7.95
N VAL A 148 3.50 40.05 8.68
CA VAL A 148 2.21 40.73 8.77
C VAL A 148 2.43 41.87 9.76
N ALA A 149 2.47 43.10 9.24
CA ALA A 149 2.37 44.30 10.07
C ALA A 149 0.89 44.50 10.40
N GLY A 150 0.56 44.49 11.70
CA GLY A 150 -0.77 44.75 12.24
C GLY A 150 -0.70 44.79 13.75
#